data_AF-A0A7W1L2K5-F1
#
_entry.id   AF-A0A7W1L2K5-F1
#
_cell.length_a   1.000
_cell.length_b   1.000
_cell.length_c   1.000
_cell.angle_alpha   90.00
_cell.angle_beta   90.00
_cell.angle_gamma   90.00
#
_symmetry.space_group_name_H-M   'P 1'
#
loop_
_entity.id
_entity.type
_entity.pdbx_description
1 polymer ?
#
loop_
_entity_poly.entity_id
_entity_poly.type
_entity_poly.pdbx_seq_one_letter_code
_entity_poly.pdbx_strand_id
1 'polypeptide(L)'
;MTARYLMRAMLLLIGGAMILASALIHATINVPHLREDMQEIGMRPTLFGAVSLVLYFSVIAMFAFAALVLNSALSLLRGRVPQSIPLWLIAGTYLIFGGVAFVKIAPSPHYLGYALMGLLVAIGAALSVSGVEKGIPGRA
;
A
#
# COMPACT_ATOMS: atom_id res chain seq x y z
N MET A 1 0.53 24.54 11.22
CA MET A 1 0.23 23.42 10.28
C MET A 1 -1.23 23.55 9.88
N THR A 2 -1.58 23.66 8.58
CA THR A 2 -2.99 23.87 8.17
C THR A 2 -3.80 22.58 8.36
N ALA A 3 -5.12 22.70 8.60
CA ALA A 3 -6.01 21.55 8.78
C ALA A 3 -5.93 20.55 7.60
N ARG A 4 -5.79 21.06 6.36
CA ARG A 4 -5.62 20.23 5.15
C ARG A 4 -4.33 19.40 5.19
N TYR A 5 -3.24 19.96 5.70
CA TYR A 5 -1.95 19.27 5.80
C TYR A 5 -1.96 18.19 6.89
N LEU A 6 -2.64 18.46 8.00
CA LEU A 6 -2.89 17.44 9.03
C LEU A 6 -3.76 16.30 8.50
N MET A 7 -4.85 16.61 7.80
CA MET A 7 -5.72 15.62 7.17
C MET A 7 -4.95 14.74 6.17
N ARG A 8 -4.11 15.35 5.33
CA ARG A 8 -3.22 14.63 4.41
C ARG A 8 -2.31 13.64 5.15
N ALA A 9 -1.63 14.11 6.19
CA ALA A 9 -0.74 13.27 6.98
C ALA A 9 -1.49 12.12 7.66
N MET A 10 -2.68 12.39 8.23
CA MET A 10 -3.52 11.38 8.87
C MET A 10 -4.00 10.30 7.88
N LEU A 11 -4.44 10.68 6.68
CA LEU A 11 -4.86 9.73 5.65
C LEU A 11 -3.72 8.80 5.23
N LEU A 12 -2.53 9.35 4.99
CA LEU A 12 -1.35 8.56 4.66
C LEU A 12 -0.91 7.68 5.85
N LEU A 13 -1.00 8.19 7.08
CA LEU A 13 -0.63 7.43 8.27
C LEU A 13 -1.58 6.24 8.48
N ILE A 14 -2.89 6.45 8.36
CA ILE A 14 -3.89 5.38 8.45
C ILE A 14 -3.73 4.38 7.31
N GLY A 15 -3.62 4.86 6.06
CA GLY A 15 -3.45 4.00 4.89
C GLY A 15 -2.16 3.16 4.96
N GLY A 16 -1.03 3.77 5.33
CA GLY A 16 0.24 3.09 5.52
C GLY A 16 0.21 2.08 6.68
N ALA A 17 -0.47 2.41 7.78
CA ALA A 17 -0.63 1.49 8.91
C ALA A 17 -1.51 0.28 8.54
N MET A 18 -2.57 0.49 7.76
CA MET A 18 -3.40 -0.60 7.25
C MET A 18 -2.64 -1.51 6.29
N ILE A 19 -1.82 -0.94 5.39
CA ILE A 19 -0.93 -1.72 4.51
C ILE A 19 0.05 -2.56 5.35
N LEU A 20 0.63 -1.97 6.40
CA LEU A 20 1.57 -2.65 7.29
C LEU A 20 0.89 -3.81 8.04
N ALA A 21 -0.30 -3.56 8.60
CA ALA A 21 -1.08 -4.59 9.29
C ALA A 21 -1.46 -5.73 8.32
N SER A 22 -1.85 -5.40 7.09
CA SER A 22 -2.12 -6.38 6.05
C SER A 22 -0.87 -7.20 5.71
N ALA A 23 0.30 -6.56 5.58
CA ALA A 23 1.57 -7.25 5.32
C ALA A 23 1.90 -8.24 6.44
N LEU A 24 1.69 -7.85 7.70
CA LEU A 24 1.87 -8.73 8.86
C LEU A 24 0.94 -9.94 8.82
N ILE A 25 -0.35 -9.74 8.55
CA ILE A 25 -1.33 -10.83 8.42
C ILE A 25 -0.93 -11.79 7.30
N HIS A 26 -0.44 -11.29 6.16
CA HIS A 26 0.03 -12.16 5.08
C HIS A 26 1.28 -12.95 5.49
N ALA A 27 2.24 -12.27 6.15
CA ALA A 27 3.48 -12.88 6.58
C ALA A 27 3.26 -14.03 7.58
N THR A 28 2.37 -13.84 8.56
CA THR A 28 2.23 -14.74 9.72
C THR A 28 1.06 -15.71 9.62
N ILE A 29 0.03 -15.38 8.83
CA ILE A 29 -1.19 -16.20 8.74
C ILE A 29 -1.35 -16.71 7.31
N ASN A 30 -1.56 -15.84 6.33
CA ASN A 30 -2.02 -16.29 5.00
C ASN A 30 -0.96 -17.12 4.27
N VAL A 31 0.30 -16.67 4.23
CA VAL A 31 1.36 -17.40 3.51
C VAL A 31 1.65 -18.76 4.15
N PRO A 32 1.78 -18.90 5.49
CA PRO A 32 1.88 -20.21 6.14
C PRO A 32 0.73 -21.16 5.80
N HIS A 33 -0.53 -20.71 5.95
CA HIS A 33 -1.70 -21.56 5.66
C HIS A 33 -1.73 -22.00 4.20
N LEU A 34 -1.49 -21.08 3.25
CA LEU A 34 -1.42 -21.43 1.84
C LEU A 34 -0.30 -22.44 1.55
N ARG A 35 0.82 -22.37 2.26
CA ARG A 35 1.90 -23.35 2.11
C ARG A 35 1.50 -24.72 2.66
N GLU A 36 0.83 -24.78 3.78
CA GLU A 36 0.27 -26.01 4.34
C GLU A 36 -0.73 -26.64 3.36
N ASP A 37 -1.69 -25.87 2.88
CA ASP A 37 -2.68 -26.32 1.87
C ASP A 37 -2.00 -26.87 0.61
N MET A 38 -0.97 -26.18 0.10
CA MET A 38 -0.21 -26.65 -1.08
C MET A 38 0.52 -27.97 -0.82
N GLN A 39 1.00 -28.21 0.40
CA GLN A 39 1.61 -29.48 0.78
C GLN A 39 0.58 -30.59 0.89
N GLU A 40 -0.57 -30.32 1.50
CA GLU A 40 -1.67 -31.27 1.68
C GLU A 40 -2.23 -31.77 0.34
N ILE A 41 -2.36 -30.89 -0.66
CA ILE A 41 -2.82 -31.28 -2.00
C ILE A 41 -1.73 -31.96 -2.86
N GLY A 42 -0.54 -32.22 -2.29
CA GLY A 42 0.54 -32.92 -2.98
C GLY A 42 1.16 -32.12 -4.13
N MET A 43 1.27 -30.78 -3.98
CA MET A 43 1.84 -29.94 -5.02
C MET A 43 3.28 -30.35 -5.36
N ARG A 44 3.61 -30.40 -6.66
CA ARG A 44 4.97 -30.71 -7.13
C ARG A 44 6.01 -29.80 -6.45
N PRO A 45 7.14 -30.32 -5.92
CA PRO A 45 8.09 -29.55 -5.13
C PRO A 45 8.63 -28.28 -5.82
N THR A 46 8.87 -28.33 -7.13
CA THR A 46 9.35 -27.18 -7.90
C THR A 46 8.30 -26.07 -7.99
N LEU A 47 7.02 -26.42 -8.11
CA LEU A 47 5.92 -25.45 -8.14
C LEU A 47 5.68 -24.87 -6.75
N PHE A 48 5.70 -25.71 -5.71
CA PHE A 48 5.61 -25.28 -4.32
C PHE A 48 6.67 -24.23 -3.97
N GLY A 49 7.93 -24.48 -4.35
CA GLY A 49 9.03 -23.55 -4.13
C GLY A 49 8.84 -22.22 -4.85
N ALA A 50 8.44 -22.26 -6.13
CA ALA A 50 8.20 -21.05 -6.93
C ALA A 50 7.06 -20.20 -6.38
N VAL A 51 5.92 -20.83 -6.05
CA VAL A 51 4.76 -20.12 -5.47
C VAL A 51 5.10 -19.54 -4.10
N SER A 52 5.73 -20.32 -3.23
CA SER A 52 6.16 -19.85 -1.90
C SER A 52 7.10 -18.64 -1.99
N LEU A 53 8.05 -18.66 -2.93
CA LEU A 53 8.98 -17.54 -3.15
C LEU A 53 8.23 -16.25 -3.51
N VAL A 54 7.28 -16.33 -4.45
CA VAL A 54 6.48 -15.17 -4.86
C VAL A 54 5.58 -14.67 -3.73
N LEU A 55 5.00 -15.58 -2.94
CA LEU A 55 4.19 -15.22 -1.77
C LEU A 55 5.00 -14.48 -0.70
N TYR A 56 6.23 -14.92 -0.39
CA TYR A 56 7.08 -14.18 0.56
C TYR A 56 7.62 -12.88 -0.04
N PHE A 57 7.94 -12.86 -1.33
CA PHE A 57 8.34 -11.63 -2.00
C PHE A 57 7.22 -10.57 -1.99
N SER A 58 5.97 -10.97 -2.21
CA SER A 58 4.83 -10.04 -2.15
C SER A 58 4.66 -9.43 -0.76
N VAL A 59 4.84 -10.23 0.31
CA VAL A 59 4.89 -9.74 1.70
C VAL A 59 5.97 -8.67 1.88
N ILE A 60 7.19 -8.93 1.42
CA ILE A 60 8.31 -7.96 1.51
C ILE A 60 7.97 -6.68 0.74
N ALA A 61 7.38 -6.80 -0.45
CA ALA A 61 6.95 -5.66 -1.25
C ALA A 61 5.87 -4.83 -0.52
N MET A 62 4.91 -5.47 0.15
CA MET A 62 3.90 -4.80 0.97
C MET A 62 4.53 -4.03 2.14
N PHE A 63 5.52 -4.60 2.83
CA PHE A 63 6.28 -3.89 3.87
C PHE A 63 6.99 -2.65 3.30
N ALA A 64 7.62 -2.77 2.14
CA ALA A 64 8.26 -1.64 1.47
C ALA A 64 7.25 -0.53 1.10
N PHE A 65 6.07 -0.90 0.59
CA PHE A 65 5.00 0.05 0.30
C PHE A 65 4.47 0.74 1.56
N ALA A 66 4.24 0.00 2.64
CA ALA A 66 3.89 0.56 3.95
C ALA A 66 4.95 1.57 4.42
N ALA A 67 6.24 1.19 4.35
CA ALA A 67 7.33 2.05 4.77
C ALA A 67 7.39 3.36 3.96
N LEU A 68 7.20 3.29 2.63
CA LEU A 68 7.17 4.48 1.76
C LEU A 68 6.01 5.42 2.10
N VAL A 69 4.81 4.87 2.32
CA VAL A 69 3.62 5.65 2.68
C VAL A 69 3.76 6.27 4.08
N LEU A 70 4.20 5.49 5.07
CA LEU A 70 4.42 5.97 6.44
C LEU A 70 5.54 7.01 6.50
N ASN A 71 6.64 6.81 5.78
CA ASN A 71 7.72 7.79 5.69
C ASN A 71 7.22 9.09 5.05
N SER A 72 6.30 9.01 4.09
CA SER A 72 5.66 10.20 3.50
C SER A 72 4.78 10.94 4.50
N ALA A 73 4.00 10.21 5.32
CA ALA A 73 3.22 10.79 6.41
C ALA A 73 4.13 11.47 7.47
N LEU A 74 5.19 10.80 7.91
CA LEU A 74 6.16 11.35 8.85
C LEU A 74 6.91 12.56 8.27
N SER A 75 7.22 12.54 6.98
CA SER A 75 7.82 13.69 6.29
C SER A 75 6.90 14.90 6.34
N LEU A 76 5.59 14.70 6.11
CA LEU A 76 4.60 15.76 6.29
C LEU A 76 4.57 16.26 7.73
N LEU A 77 4.50 15.38 8.73
CA LEU A 77 4.51 15.80 10.14
C LEU A 77 5.77 16.60 10.52
N ARG A 78 6.88 16.41 9.79
CA ARG A 78 8.14 17.15 9.94
C ARG A 78 8.24 18.41 9.05
N GLY A 79 7.17 18.80 8.37
CA GLY A 79 7.13 20.00 7.51
C GLY A 79 7.78 19.81 6.13
N ARG A 80 8.06 18.58 5.69
CA ARG A 80 8.64 18.28 4.38
C ARG A 80 7.57 17.83 3.39
N VAL A 81 7.77 18.12 2.10
CA VAL A 81 6.87 17.67 1.04
C VAL A 81 7.32 16.28 0.56
N PRO A 82 6.48 15.24 0.68
CA PRO A 82 6.82 13.90 0.19
C PRO A 82 6.69 13.84 -1.33
N GLN A 83 7.42 12.91 -1.95
CA GLN A 83 7.31 12.64 -3.38
C GLN A 83 5.96 12.01 -3.71
N SER A 84 5.23 12.60 -4.65
CA SER A 84 3.87 12.16 -4.99
C SER A 84 3.84 10.90 -5.88
N ILE A 85 4.86 10.68 -6.72
CA ILE A 85 4.88 9.57 -7.69
C ILE A 85 4.79 8.20 -6.99
N PRO A 86 5.62 7.88 -5.97
CA PRO A 86 5.52 6.58 -5.29
C PRO A 86 4.15 6.36 -4.63
N LEU A 87 3.54 7.40 -4.07
CA LEU A 87 2.22 7.31 -3.44
C LEU A 87 1.13 6.95 -4.46
N TRP A 88 1.17 7.54 -5.65
CA TRP A 88 0.22 7.21 -6.73
C TRP A 88 0.41 5.80 -7.26
N LEU A 89 1.65 5.33 -7.40
CA LEU A 89 1.92 3.95 -7.83
C LEU A 89 1.36 2.95 -6.80
N ILE A 90 1.63 3.16 -5.52
CA ILE A 90 1.12 2.30 -4.44
C ILE A 90 -0.41 2.35 -4.39
N ALA A 91 -1.00 3.54 -4.43
CA ALA A 91 -2.45 3.69 -4.43
C ALA A 91 -3.10 2.97 -5.62
N GLY A 92 -2.54 3.12 -6.81
CA GLY A 92 -2.99 2.45 -8.03
C GLY A 92 -2.91 0.93 -7.91
N THR A 93 -1.79 0.38 -7.42
CA THR A 93 -1.63 -1.05 -7.20
C THR A 93 -2.72 -1.61 -6.28
N TYR A 94 -2.98 -0.96 -5.15
CA TYR A 94 -3.99 -1.41 -4.18
C TYR A 94 -5.42 -1.27 -4.69
N LEU A 95 -5.75 -0.18 -5.39
CA LEU A 95 -7.06 0.04 -5.99
C LEU A 95 -7.35 -0.97 -7.11
N ILE A 96 -6.39 -1.15 -8.03
CA ILE A 96 -6.53 -2.10 -9.14
C ILE A 96 -6.66 -3.52 -8.59
N PHE A 97 -5.77 -3.92 -7.67
CA PHE A 97 -5.83 -5.25 -7.08
C PHE A 97 -7.15 -5.51 -6.35
N GLY A 98 -7.55 -4.61 -5.43
CA GLY A 98 -8.78 -4.77 -4.66
C GLY A 98 -10.04 -4.80 -5.54
N GLY A 99 -10.11 -3.90 -6.53
CA GLY A 99 -11.23 -3.86 -7.48
C GLY A 99 -11.31 -5.08 -8.37
N VAL A 100 -10.18 -5.49 -8.97
CA VAL A 100 -10.13 -6.67 -9.83
C VAL A 100 -10.43 -7.94 -9.03
N ALA A 101 -9.85 -8.11 -7.83
CA ALA A 101 -10.10 -9.26 -6.99
C ALA A 101 -11.57 -9.37 -6.56
N PHE A 102 -12.19 -8.24 -6.18
CA PHE A 102 -13.61 -8.21 -5.82
C PHE A 102 -14.52 -8.63 -6.98
N VAL A 103 -14.23 -8.16 -8.20
CA VAL A 103 -15.05 -8.44 -9.38
C VAL A 103 -14.79 -9.83 -9.98
N LYS A 104 -13.54 -10.28 -9.97
CA LYS A 104 -13.11 -11.49 -10.70
C LYS A 104 -12.97 -12.74 -9.84
N ILE A 105 -12.73 -12.59 -8.54
CA ILE A 105 -12.54 -13.74 -7.64
C ILE A 105 -13.82 -13.98 -6.84
N ALA A 106 -14.20 -13.03 -5.98
CA ALA A 106 -15.45 -13.09 -5.23
C ALA A 106 -15.79 -11.72 -4.63
N PRO A 107 -17.07 -11.34 -4.50
CA PRO A 107 -17.48 -10.09 -3.87
C PRO A 107 -17.35 -10.16 -2.34
N SER A 108 -16.12 -10.17 -1.83
CA SER A 108 -15.79 -10.25 -0.40
C SER A 108 -15.32 -8.90 0.16
N PRO A 109 -15.76 -8.50 1.37
CA PRO A 109 -15.23 -7.34 2.08
C PRO A 109 -13.71 -7.36 2.23
N HIS A 110 -13.09 -8.55 2.26
CA HIS A 110 -11.63 -8.68 2.31
C HIS A 110 -10.94 -7.98 1.14
N TYR A 111 -11.48 -8.10 -0.08
CA TYR A 111 -10.89 -7.48 -1.27
C TYR A 111 -11.13 -5.97 -1.31
N LEU A 112 -12.28 -5.52 -0.82
CA LEU A 112 -12.55 -4.09 -0.63
C LEU A 112 -11.59 -3.44 0.36
N GLY A 113 -11.07 -4.20 1.33
CA GLY A 113 -10.02 -3.76 2.25
C GLY A 113 -8.79 -3.22 1.51
N TYR A 114 -8.30 -3.90 0.46
CA TYR A 114 -7.18 -3.40 -0.34
C TYR A 114 -7.54 -2.12 -1.10
N ALA A 115 -8.73 -2.08 -1.70
CA ALA A 115 -9.19 -0.89 -2.40
C ALA A 115 -9.30 0.33 -1.46
N LEU A 116 -9.79 0.13 -0.24
CA LEU A 116 -9.86 1.17 0.78
C LEU A 116 -8.46 1.69 1.17
N MET A 117 -7.48 0.80 1.37
CA MET A 117 -6.09 1.21 1.62
C MET A 117 -5.56 2.09 0.49
N GLY A 118 -5.75 1.67 -0.76
CA GLY A 118 -5.36 2.44 -1.94
C GLY A 118 -6.07 3.78 -2.03
N LEU A 119 -7.37 3.83 -1.71
CA LEU A 119 -8.16 5.06 -1.72
C LEU A 119 -7.67 6.08 -0.69
N LEU A 120 -7.35 5.64 0.54
CA LEU A 120 -6.79 6.52 1.57
C LEU A 120 -5.46 7.13 1.13
N VAL A 121 -4.59 6.32 0.52
CA VAL A 121 -3.31 6.78 -0.02
C VAL A 121 -3.53 7.74 -1.20
N ALA A 122 -4.46 7.44 -2.11
CA ALA A 122 -4.80 8.32 -3.23
C ALA A 122 -5.30 9.69 -2.77
N ILE A 123 -6.23 9.73 -1.81
CA ILE A 123 -6.74 11.00 -1.26
C ILE A 123 -5.62 11.76 -0.55
N GLY A 124 -4.79 11.07 0.24
CA GLY A 124 -3.60 11.65 0.87
C GLY A 124 -2.55 12.15 -0.14
N ALA A 125 -2.46 11.54 -1.33
CA ALA A 125 -1.59 12.00 -2.40
C ALA A 125 -2.18 13.21 -3.14
N ALA A 126 -3.50 13.21 -3.39
CA ALA A 126 -4.22 14.23 -4.14
C ALA A 126 -4.41 15.54 -3.37
N LEU A 127 -4.48 15.48 -2.04
CA LEU A 127 -4.55 16.68 -1.18
C LEU A 127 -3.21 17.43 -1.18
N SER A 128 -2.92 18.12 -2.28
CA SER A 128 -1.80 19.07 -2.37
C SER A 128 -2.08 20.31 -1.52
N VAL A 129 -1.03 20.84 -0.88
CA VAL A 129 -1.06 22.21 -0.38
C VAL A 129 -0.88 23.11 -1.58
N SER A 130 -1.98 23.63 -2.11
CA SER A 130 -1.98 24.78 -3.00
C SER A 130 -1.20 25.91 -2.33
N GLY A 131 0.08 26.07 -2.69
CA GLY A 131 0.95 27.08 -2.07
C GLY A 131 2.41 27.18 -2.54
N VAL A 132 2.98 26.23 -3.29
CA VAL A 132 4.39 26.32 -3.78
C VAL A 132 4.58 25.76 -5.20
N GLU A 133 3.69 26.10 -6.14
CA GLU A 133 3.96 25.90 -7.59
C GLU A 133 3.72 27.16 -8.43
N LYS A 134 3.52 28.32 -7.79
CA LYS A 134 3.60 29.62 -8.45
C LYS A 134 4.66 30.47 -7.74
N GLY A 135 5.92 30.32 -8.16
CA GLY A 135 6.98 31.24 -7.75
C GLY A 135 8.36 30.63 -7.49
N ILE A 136 9.03 30.11 -8.53
CA ILE A 136 10.46 30.40 -8.69
C ILE A 136 10.69 30.82 -10.15
N PRO A 137 10.50 32.11 -10.49
CA PRO A 137 11.23 32.71 -11.59
C PRO A 137 12.66 32.94 -11.08
N GLY A 138 13.61 32.10 -11.49
CA GLY A 138 15.01 32.27 -11.11
C GLY A 138 15.75 30.98 -10.80
N ARG A 139 15.93 30.13 -11.80
CA ARG A 139 17.17 29.37 -11.97
C ARG A 139 17.72 29.73 -13.34
N ALA A 140 18.52 30.79 -13.36
CA ALA A 140 19.63 30.91 -14.29
C ALA A 140 20.71 29.90 -13.91
#